data_AF-A0A2A6JR43-F1
#
_entry.id   AF-A0A2A6JR43-F1
#
_cell.length_a   1.000
_cell.length_b   1.000
_cell.length_c   1.000
_cell.angle_alpha   90.00
_cell.angle_beta   90.00
_cell.angle_gamma   90.00
#
_symmetry.space_group_name_H-M   'P 1'
#
loop_
_entity.id
_entity.type
_entity.pdbx_description
1 polymer ?
#
loop_
_entity_poly.entity_id
_entity_poly.type
_entity_poly.pdbx_seq_one_letter_code
_entity_poly.pdbx_strand_id
1 'polypeptide(L)' 'MPASRKSGKVFYMLKPVREGLPPFSDIRFPDGTIIRRVDVAIHKRALSNAAKALKERLDR' A
#
# COMPACT_ATOMS: atom_id res chain seq x y z
N MET A 1 12.26 31.36 -1.68
CA MET A 1 12.04 30.43 -2.81
C MET A 1 11.10 29.33 -2.33
N PRO A 2 9.84 29.23 -2.79
CA PRO A 2 9.05 28.06 -2.46
C PRO A 2 9.67 26.87 -3.21
N ALA A 3 10.24 25.93 -2.47
CA ALA A 3 10.72 24.68 -3.05
C ALA A 3 9.53 24.02 -3.75
N SER A 4 9.62 23.90 -5.08
CA SER A 4 8.70 23.16 -5.93
C SER A 4 8.23 21.91 -5.18
N ARG A 5 6.93 21.83 -4.86
CA ARG A 5 6.26 20.62 -4.37
C ARG A 5 6.45 19.53 -5.43
N LYS A 6 7.61 18.86 -5.43
CA LYS A 6 7.79 17.63 -6.20
C LYS A 6 6.74 16.69 -5.62
N SER A 7 5.75 16.35 -6.44
CA SER A 7 4.75 15.34 -6.11
C SER A 7 5.52 14.06 -5.80
N GLY A 8 5.70 13.79 -4.50
CA GLY A 8 6.40 12.62 -4.03
C GLY A 8 5.70 11.38 -4.57
N LYS A 9 6.40 10.57 -5.37
CA LYS A 9 5.83 9.34 -5.90
C LYS A 9 5.69 8.33 -4.76
N VAL A 10 4.55 7.65 -4.69
CA VAL A 10 4.32 6.58 -3.72
C VAL A 10 4.44 5.24 -4.46
N PHE A 11 5.42 4.43 -4.06
CA PHE A 11 5.63 3.08 -4.54
C PHE A 11 5.17 2.08 -3.48
N TYR A 12 4.36 1.11 -3.90
CA TYR A 12 3.92 0.04 -3.02
C TYR A 12 4.83 -1.17 -3.16
N MET A 13 5.18 -1.78 -2.04
CA MET A 13 6.01 -2.97 -2.03
C MET A 13 5.42 -4.01 -1.07
N LEU A 14 5.24 -5.23 -1.54
CA LEU A 14 4.74 -6.31 -0.69
C LEU A 14 5.91 -6.91 0.10
N LYS A 15 5.76 -7.01 1.43
CA LYS A 15 6.75 -7.64 2.32
C LYS A 15 6.15 -8.86 3.04
N PRO A 16 6.92 -9.94 3.24
CA PRO A 16 6.49 -11.02 4.12
C PRO A 16 6.25 -10.49 5.53
N VAL A 17 5.21 -11.03 6.19
CA VAL A 17 4.92 -10.72 7.59
C VAL A 17 6.13 -11.13 8.42
N ARG A 18 6.62 -10.22 9.27
CA ARG A 18 7.51 -10.60 10.37
C ARG A 18 6.77 -10.29 11.66
N GLU A 19 6.77 -11.24 12.58
CA GLU A 19 6.13 -11.06 13.89
C GLU A 19 6.66 -9.78 14.56
N GLY A 20 5.74 -8.98 15.11
CA GLY A 20 6.06 -7.73 15.79
C GLY A 20 6.26 -6.49 14.91
N LEU A 21 6.21 -6.59 13.57
CA LEU A 21 6.28 -5.41 12.70
C LEU A 21 4.90 -4.88 12.30
N PRO A 22 4.77 -3.54 12.11
CA PRO A 22 3.52 -2.96 11.66
C PRO A 22 3.20 -3.40 10.22
N PRO A 23 1.91 -3.63 9.94
CA PRO A 23 1.42 -4.12 8.64
C PRO A 23 1.66 -3.13 7.50
N PHE A 24 1.77 -1.85 7.84
CA PHE A 24 2.14 -0.77 6.94
C PHE A 24 3.38 -0.08 7.49
N SER A 25 4.35 0.20 6.62
CA SER A 25 5.52 0.99 6.98
C SER A 25 6.02 1.79 5.79
N ASP A 26 6.27 3.08 6.00
CA ASP A 26 6.71 3.99 4.94
C ASP A 26 8.22 4.27 5.09
N ILE A 27 8.95 4.17 3.98
CA ILE A 27 10.31 4.70 3.85
C ILE A 27 10.23 5.98 3.04
N ARG A 28 10.63 7.09 3.63
CA ARG A 28 10.58 8.41 3.00
C ARG A 28 11.98 8.81 2.53
N PHE A 29 12.07 9.26 1.28
CA PHE A 29 13.30 9.78 0.69
C PHE A 29 13.30 11.32 0.69
N PRO A 30 14.48 11.96 0.69
CA PRO A 30 14.60 13.43 0.70
C PRO A 30 13.95 14.14 -0.49
N ASP A 31 13.76 13.44 -1.61
CA ASP A 31 13.09 13.93 -2.81
C ASP A 31 11.55 13.91 -2.69
N GLY A 32 11.02 13.43 -1.56
CA GLY A 32 9.60 13.26 -1.30
C GLY A 32 9.04 11.89 -1.71
N THR A 33 9.84 11.01 -2.32
CA THR A 33 9.42 9.66 -2.69
C THR A 33 9.12 8.82 -1.45
N ILE A 34 8.06 8.01 -1.49
CA ILE A 34 7.67 7.11 -0.41
C ILE A 34 7.62 5.68 -0.92
N ILE A 35 8.38 4.76 -0.30
CA ILE A 35 8.16 3.33 -0.45
C ILE A 35 7.26 2.86 0.69
N ARG A 36 5.99 2.62 0.37
CA ARG A 36 5.00 2.05 1.27
C ARG A 36 5.06 0.54 1.22
N ARG A 37 5.58 -0.06 2.29
CA ARG A 37 5.60 -1.51 2.44
C ARG A 37 4.30 -1.98 3.05
N VAL A 38 3.68 -2.97 2.43
CA VAL A 38 2.42 -3.57 2.85
C VAL A 38 2.64 -5.05 3.11
N ASP A 39 2.07 -5.51 4.21
CA ASP A 39 2.01 -6.92 4.54
C ASP A 39 1.27 -7.74 3.46
N VAL A 40 1.91 -8.82 2.99
CA VAL A 40 1.36 -9.69 1.94
C VAL A 40 0.02 -10.32 2.36
N ALA A 41 -0.13 -10.75 3.61
CA ALA A 41 -1.34 -11.42 4.06
C ALA A 41 -2.53 -10.45 4.07
N ILE A 42 -2.31 -9.22 4.53
CA ILE A 42 -3.34 -8.17 4.51
C ILE A 42 -3.69 -7.78 3.07
N HIS A 43 -2.68 -7.63 2.21
CA HIS A 43 -2.92 -7.32 0.80
C HIS A 43 -3.77 -8.41 0.12
N LYS A 44 -3.43 -9.69 0.30
CA LYS A 44 -4.21 -10.82 -0.25
C LYS A 44 -5.63 -10.85 0.31
N ARG A 45 -5.81 -10.59 1.61
CA ARG A 45 -7.14 -10.54 2.23
C ARG A 45 -7.98 -9.40 1.66
N ALA A 46 -7.41 -8.22 1.51
CA ALA A 46 -8.07 -7.08 0.90
C ALA A 46 -8.49 -7.37 -0.55
N LEU A 47 -7.61 -8.01 -1.33
CA LEU A 47 -7.90 -8.41 -2.71
C LEU A 47 -9.05 -9.42 -2.78
N SER A 48 -9.05 -10.42 -1.91
CA SER A 48 -10.14 -11.41 -1.83
C SER A 48 -11.47 -10.76 -1.48
N ASN A 49 -11.49 -9.84 -0.51
CA ASN A 49 -12.71 -9.11 -0.14
C ASN A 49 -13.22 -8.22 -1.29
N ALA A 50 -12.31 -7.53 -1.99
CA ALA A 50 -12.67 -6.71 -3.14
C ALA A 50 -13.26 -7.56 -4.28
N ALA A 51 -12.69 -8.75 -4.54
CA ALA A 51 -13.21 -9.67 -5.53
C ALA A 51 -14.62 -10.18 -5.18
N LYS A 52 -14.87 -10.51 -3.90
CA LYS A 52 -16.21 -10.89 -3.42
C LYS A 52 -17.22 -9.77 -3.60
N ALA A 53 -16.88 -8.56 -3.16
CA ALA A 53 -17.75 -7.40 -3.30
C ALA A 53 -18.05 -7.05 -4.77
N LEU A 54 -17.07 -7.23 -5.66
CA LEU A 54 -17.28 -7.06 -7.11
C LEU A 54 -18.24 -8.11 -7.65
N LYS A 55 -18.07 -9.38 -7.28
CA LYS A 55 -18.96 -10.46 -7.70
C LYS A 55 -20.40 -10.21 -7.26
N GLU A 56 -20.60 -9.87 -5.99
CA GLU A 56 -21.93 -9.55 -5.43
C GLU A 56 -22.60 -8.37 -6.15
N ARG A 57 -21.82 -7.41 -6.65
CA ARG A 57 -22.34 -6.29 -7.45
C ARG A 57 -22.73 -6.67 -8.88
N LEU A 58 -22.07 -7.66 -9.48
CA LEU A 58 -22.36 -8.12 -10.83
C LEU A 58 -23.54 -9.10 -10.87
N ASP A 59 -23.75 -9.84 -9.79
CA ASP A 59 -24.86 -10.79 -9.65
C ASP A 59 -26.21 -10.11 -9.30
N ARG A 60 -26.23 -8.78 -9.10
CA ARG A 60 -27.40 -7.96 -8.74
C ARG A 60 -27.88 -7.10 -9.90
#